data_AF-A0A7G8BH97-F1
#
_entry.id   AF-A0A7G8BH97-F1
#
_cell.length_a   1.000
_cell.length_b   1.000
_cell.length_c   1.000
_cell.angle_alpha   90.00
_cell.angle_beta   90.00
_cell.angle_gamma   90.00
#
_symmetry.space_group_name_H-M   'P 1'
#
loop_
_entity.id
_entity.type
_entity.pdbx_description
1 polymer ?
#
loop_
_entity_poly.entity_id
_entity_poly.type
_entity_poly.pdbx_seq_one_letter_code
_entity_poly.pdbx_strand_id
1 'polypeptide(L)'
;MRPLPLHACMAVLRFASWIVPSEDRREWLREWKAELWHVAQLRAAEEATAFAGGAFRDAYLLRADLRRAGSRSSHAVRSSPVLCLLSLLMTALVSLGLAYVLPGTRGTLLPSPYRDARTLVVVARNGSSHTPSASISLGEFRYWQRATQGVFSDLAFYQIVRRQLHTGHGAELELSVARSSGNLLSLLETASFPVADHLATAGPQLVLSDALWRRAFHADPHILGRVVFLMGEKAMIIGVAKRDAWRLPGRVDAWLLEDQSRVETLAAQSLGFVVARIQPALVRSATEESWHMVVPQNDGSVAGFACVSVKHYAREPFVFFAFAALLALLALPATTSLPLGEYPYNPRQQSLALRLRRWLFFTAKLILIVPAICFASLDLAQAFQDTQSAQLILTFASALAGFRWMLRDQRCRCPVCLQLLRNPVHVGQASQNFLGWNGTELICVVGHGFLHVPELPTSWFSTQRWLYLDASWKSIFHPQEMARST
;
A
#
# COMPACT_ATOMS: atom_id res chain seq x y z
N MET A 1 4.21 17.56 44.40
CA MET A 1 3.97 16.12 44.66
C MET A 1 4.76 15.76 45.90
N ARG A 2 4.23 14.97 46.85
CA ARG A 2 5.00 14.60 48.05
C ARG A 2 6.18 13.68 47.66
N PRO A 3 7.40 13.89 48.19
CA PRO A 3 8.53 13.02 47.92
C PRO A 3 8.25 11.60 48.41
N LEU A 4 8.58 10.62 47.58
CA LEU A 4 8.47 9.21 47.87
C LEU A 4 9.61 8.80 48.80
N PRO A 5 9.34 7.94 49.79
CA PRO A 5 10.39 7.37 50.60
C PRO A 5 11.27 6.43 49.77
N LEU A 6 12.53 6.26 50.16
CA LEU A 6 13.54 5.49 49.40
C LEU A 6 13.08 4.06 49.05
N HIS A 7 12.31 3.41 49.93
CA HIS A 7 11.76 2.07 49.67
C HIS A 7 10.74 2.06 48.51
N ALA A 8 9.97 3.14 48.32
CA ALA A 8 9.07 3.28 47.20
C ALA A 8 9.83 3.55 45.88
N CYS A 9 10.90 4.35 45.91
CA CYS A 9 11.80 4.49 44.76
C CYS A 9 12.46 3.16 44.37
N MET A 10 12.85 2.34 45.34
CA MET A 10 13.37 1.00 45.10
C MET A 10 12.33 0.05 44.49
N ALA A 11 11.05 0.19 44.87
CA ALA A 11 9.96 -0.55 44.23
C ALA A 11 9.77 -0.12 42.76
N VAL A 12 9.84 1.18 42.48
CA VAL A 12 9.81 1.74 41.11
C VAL A 12 10.91 1.13 40.24
N LEU A 13 12.16 1.06 40.73
CA LEU A 13 13.25 0.41 40.00
C LEU A 13 12.99 -1.08 39.72
N ARG A 14 12.41 -1.81 40.69
CA ARG A 14 12.05 -3.22 40.50
C ARG A 14 10.99 -3.38 39.40
N PHE A 15 9.97 -2.53 39.37
CA PHE A 15 8.96 -2.56 38.31
C PHE A 15 9.54 -2.17 36.94
N ALA A 16 10.36 -1.13 36.87
CA ALA A 16 11.03 -0.73 35.64
C ALA A 16 11.95 -1.84 35.09
N SER A 17 12.62 -2.60 35.96
CA SER A 17 13.50 -3.70 35.57
C SER A 17 12.83 -4.83 34.78
N TRP A 18 11.51 -4.98 34.89
CA TRP A 18 10.75 -5.98 34.12
C TRP A 18 10.70 -5.65 32.63
N ILE A 19 10.92 -4.38 32.26
CA ILE A 19 11.04 -3.95 30.88
C ILE A 19 12.38 -4.40 30.30
N VAL A 20 13.44 -4.52 31.10
CA VAL A 20 14.78 -4.96 30.68
C VAL A 20 14.80 -6.49 30.44
N PRO A 21 15.49 -6.97 29.37
CA PRO A 21 15.72 -8.39 29.13
C PRO A 21 16.34 -9.12 30.33
N SER A 22 16.07 -10.41 30.47
CA SER A 22 16.47 -11.19 31.66
C SER A 22 17.97 -11.29 31.88
N GLU A 23 18.76 -11.21 30.81
CA GLU A 23 20.23 -11.32 30.83
C GLU A 23 20.87 -10.08 31.46
N ASP A 24 20.42 -8.87 31.05
CA ASP A 24 21.00 -7.60 31.50
C ASP A 24 20.33 -7.03 32.77
N ARG A 25 19.14 -7.55 33.14
CA ARG A 25 18.33 -7.03 34.26
C ARG A 25 19.11 -6.93 35.57
N ARG A 26 19.97 -7.90 35.86
CA ARG A 26 20.73 -7.95 37.12
C ARG A 26 21.76 -6.84 37.21
N GLU A 27 22.42 -6.55 36.10
CA GLU A 27 23.44 -5.52 36.01
C GLU A 27 22.81 -4.12 36.02
N TRP A 28 21.78 -3.92 35.19
CA TRP A 28 20.98 -2.70 35.16
C TRP A 28 20.39 -2.34 36.53
N LEU A 29 19.83 -3.32 37.26
CA LEU A 29 19.32 -3.09 38.61
C LEU A 29 20.43 -2.74 39.61
N ARG A 30 21.66 -3.21 39.42
CA ARG A 30 22.78 -2.95 40.32
C ARG A 30 23.25 -1.50 40.16
N GLU A 31 23.37 -1.07 38.91
CA GLU A 31 23.72 0.30 38.53
C GLU A 31 22.70 1.30 39.05
N TRP A 32 21.42 1.15 38.68
CA TRP A 32 20.36 2.06 39.11
C TRP A 32 20.17 2.14 40.64
N LYS A 33 20.46 1.05 41.36
CA LYS A 33 20.44 1.07 42.83
C LYS A 33 21.60 1.88 43.41
N ALA A 34 22.79 1.76 42.83
CA ALA A 34 23.96 2.51 43.26
C ALA A 34 23.75 4.02 43.02
N GLU A 35 23.22 4.38 41.85
CA GLU A 35 22.93 5.78 41.50
C GLU A 35 21.81 6.37 42.36
N LEU A 36 20.72 5.62 42.57
CA LEU A 36 19.63 6.07 43.45
C LEU A 36 20.11 6.30 44.89
N TRP A 37 20.99 5.43 45.40
CA TRP A 37 21.58 5.60 46.73
C TRP A 37 22.44 6.87 46.81
N HIS A 38 23.23 7.14 45.77
CA HIS A 38 24.05 8.35 45.68
C HIS A 38 23.20 9.63 45.58
N VAL A 39 22.16 9.64 44.75
CA VAL A 39 21.24 10.78 44.60
C VAL A 39 20.46 11.03 45.90
N ALA A 40 20.02 9.97 46.58
CA ALA A 40 19.29 10.08 47.84
C ALA A 40 20.14 10.61 49.01
N GLN A 41 21.47 10.49 48.94
CA GLN A 41 22.36 11.02 49.98
C GLN A 41 22.76 12.47 49.75
N LEU A 42 22.94 12.88 48.49
CA LEU A 42 23.48 14.20 48.16
C LEU A 42 22.42 15.23 47.84
N ARG A 43 21.17 14.82 47.57
CA ARG A 43 20.13 15.70 47.04
C ARG A 43 18.81 15.58 47.80
N ALA A 44 17.92 16.56 47.60
CA ALA A 44 16.61 16.58 48.21
C ALA A 44 15.74 15.38 47.77
N ALA A 45 14.84 14.91 48.64
CA ALA A 45 14.02 13.73 48.40
C ALA A 45 13.14 13.83 47.14
N GLU A 46 12.76 15.04 46.73
CA GLU A 46 12.00 15.29 45.49
C GLU A 46 12.82 14.94 44.24
N GLU A 47 14.13 15.22 44.24
CA GLU A 47 15.02 14.89 43.11
C GLU A 47 15.23 13.37 43.00
N ALA A 48 15.30 12.66 44.11
CA ALA A 48 15.39 11.19 44.12
C ALA A 48 14.14 10.53 43.51
N THR A 49 12.95 11.13 43.68
CA THR A 49 11.72 10.64 43.04
C THR A 49 11.70 10.87 41.55
N ALA A 50 12.09 12.07 41.11
CA ALA A 50 12.18 12.41 39.69
C ALA A 50 13.21 11.51 38.99
N PHE A 51 14.34 11.26 39.65
CA PHE A 51 15.38 10.35 39.19
C PHE A 51 14.85 8.91 39.02
N ALA A 52 14.18 8.36 40.04
CA ALA A 52 13.59 7.02 39.96
C ALA A 52 12.53 6.90 38.84
N GLY A 53 11.80 7.97 38.54
CA GLY A 53 10.86 8.02 37.40
C GLY A 53 11.54 7.87 36.03
N GLY A 54 12.80 8.31 35.91
CA GLY A 54 13.62 8.17 34.71
C GLY A 54 13.93 6.72 34.33
N ALA A 55 13.89 5.80 35.30
CA ALA A 55 14.24 4.39 35.12
C ALA A 55 13.33 3.66 34.12
N PHE A 56 12.05 4.05 34.01
CA PHE A 56 11.14 3.47 33.01
C PHE A 56 11.53 3.85 31.58
N ARG A 57 11.92 5.10 31.37
CA ARG A 57 12.36 5.59 30.06
C ARG A 57 13.68 4.90 29.67
N ASP A 58 14.61 4.80 30.60
CA ASP A 58 15.89 4.14 30.40
C ASP A 58 15.71 2.64 30.07
N ALA A 59 14.94 1.91 30.88
CA ALA A 59 14.64 0.51 30.64
C ALA A 59 13.95 0.27 29.28
N TYR A 60 13.07 1.17 28.85
CA TYR A 60 12.43 1.12 27.53
C TYR A 60 13.43 1.36 26.39
N LEU A 61 14.31 2.36 26.53
CA LEU A 61 15.35 2.67 25.54
C LEU A 61 16.33 1.50 25.41
N LEU A 62 16.84 0.98 26.54
CA LEU A 62 17.73 -0.18 26.58
C LEU A 62 17.10 -1.40 25.90
N ARG A 63 15.83 -1.73 26.21
CA ARG A 63 15.13 -2.83 25.54
C ARG A 63 14.99 -2.59 24.04
N ALA A 64 14.73 -1.35 23.61
CA ALA A 64 14.62 -0.99 22.21
C ALA A 64 15.97 -1.07 21.46
N ASP A 65 17.09 -0.77 22.14
CA ASP A 65 18.44 -0.86 21.58
C ASP A 65 18.94 -2.31 21.54
N LEU A 66 18.72 -3.09 22.60
CA LEU A 66 19.02 -4.53 22.62
C LEU A 66 18.17 -5.30 21.61
N ARG A 67 16.89 -4.96 21.42
CA ARG A 67 16.08 -5.50 20.31
C ARG A 67 16.64 -5.13 18.94
N ARG A 68 17.16 -3.92 18.77
CA ARG A 68 17.84 -3.49 17.53
C ARG A 68 19.16 -4.23 17.31
N ALA A 69 19.90 -4.56 18.36
CA ALA A 69 21.11 -5.37 18.31
C ALA A 69 20.81 -6.85 18.02
N GLY A 70 19.85 -7.45 18.72
CA GLY A 70 19.40 -8.84 18.52
C GLY A 70 18.71 -9.08 17.17
N SER A 71 17.93 -8.11 16.68
CA SER A 71 17.35 -8.17 15.31
C SER A 71 18.44 -8.25 14.23
N ARG A 72 19.63 -7.70 14.46
CA ARG A 72 20.75 -7.79 13.51
C ARG A 72 21.38 -9.20 13.44
N SER A 73 21.21 -10.06 14.45
CA SER A 73 21.77 -11.43 14.44
C SER A 73 20.94 -12.41 13.58
N SER A 74 19.61 -12.24 13.52
CA SER A 74 18.71 -13.04 12.66
C SER A 74 18.91 -12.85 11.15
N HIS A 75 19.78 -11.92 10.74
CA HIS A 75 20.08 -11.58 9.34
C HIS A 75 21.26 -12.36 8.74
N ALA A 76 21.66 -13.50 9.32
CA ALA A 76 22.73 -14.32 8.78
C ALA A 76 22.56 -14.66 7.28
N VAL A 77 21.30 -14.83 6.82
CA VAL A 77 20.92 -15.06 5.41
C VAL A 77 20.83 -13.77 4.58
N ARG A 78 20.63 -12.59 5.17
CA ARG A 78 20.52 -11.29 4.45
C ARG A 78 21.83 -10.50 4.36
N SER A 79 22.95 -11.04 4.84
CA SER A 79 24.24 -10.34 4.71
C SER A 79 24.65 -10.19 3.26
N SER A 80 24.41 -11.22 2.44
CA SER A 80 24.74 -11.17 1.02
C SER A 80 23.87 -10.16 0.26
N PRO A 81 24.47 -9.30 -0.59
CA PRO A 81 23.70 -8.38 -1.44
C PRO A 81 22.82 -9.15 -2.44
N VAL A 82 23.26 -10.33 -2.90
CA VAL A 82 22.49 -11.17 -3.84
C VAL A 82 21.24 -11.71 -3.15
N LEU A 83 21.37 -12.28 -1.95
CA LEU A 83 20.22 -12.80 -1.20
C LEU A 83 19.23 -11.68 -0.83
N CYS A 84 19.73 -10.48 -0.54
CA CYS A 84 18.89 -9.31 -0.33
C CYS A 84 18.05 -8.99 -1.57
N LEU A 85 18.67 -8.89 -2.75
CA LEU A 85 17.94 -8.63 -4.00
C LEU A 85 16.98 -9.77 -4.37
N LEU A 86 17.39 -11.03 -4.20
CA LEU A 86 16.52 -12.18 -4.44
C LEU A 86 15.30 -12.16 -3.52
N SER A 87 15.46 -11.81 -2.24
CA SER A 87 14.32 -11.70 -1.33
C SER A 87 13.35 -10.58 -1.73
N LEU A 88 13.86 -9.43 -2.18
CA LEU A 88 13.03 -8.32 -2.67
C LEU A 88 12.35 -8.68 -4.00
N LEU A 89 13.05 -9.38 -4.89
CA LEU A 89 12.50 -9.88 -6.14
C LEU A 89 11.36 -10.87 -5.87
N MET A 90 11.56 -11.82 -4.94
CA MET A 90 10.51 -12.76 -4.55
C MET A 90 9.29 -12.02 -3.98
N THR A 91 9.49 -11.04 -3.10
CA THR A 91 8.38 -10.22 -2.60
C THR A 91 7.64 -9.49 -3.72
N ALA A 92 8.38 -8.87 -4.66
CA ALA A 92 7.80 -8.18 -5.81
C ALA A 92 7.01 -9.12 -6.73
N LEU A 93 7.55 -10.31 -7.00
CA LEU A 93 6.90 -11.34 -7.81
C LEU A 93 5.64 -11.89 -7.12
N VAL A 94 5.68 -12.11 -5.80
CA VAL A 94 4.50 -12.55 -5.03
C VAL A 94 3.42 -11.48 -5.05
N SER A 95 3.76 -10.21 -4.79
CA SER A 95 2.78 -9.12 -4.86
C SER A 95 2.19 -8.95 -6.26
N LEU A 96 3.00 -9.08 -7.31
CA LEU A 96 2.51 -9.02 -8.68
C LEU A 96 1.62 -10.22 -9.02
N GLY A 97 2.01 -11.42 -8.58
CA GLY A 97 1.25 -12.65 -8.79
C GLY A 97 -0.13 -12.58 -8.13
N LEU A 98 -0.21 -12.07 -6.89
CA LEU A 98 -1.48 -11.83 -6.20
C LEU A 98 -2.35 -10.84 -7.00
N ALA A 99 -1.77 -9.76 -7.51
CA ALA A 99 -2.51 -8.78 -8.31
C ALA A 99 -3.07 -9.35 -9.63
N TYR A 100 -2.47 -10.41 -10.19
CA TYR A 100 -3.03 -11.12 -11.35
C TYR A 100 -4.10 -12.15 -10.99
N VAL A 101 -4.12 -12.65 -9.76
CA VAL A 101 -5.07 -13.67 -9.29
C VAL A 101 -6.33 -13.04 -8.70
N LEU A 102 -6.19 -11.92 -7.99
CA LEU A 102 -7.31 -11.24 -7.33
C LEU A 102 -8.17 -10.47 -8.35
N PRO A 103 -9.49 -10.75 -8.47
CA PRO A 103 -10.34 -10.13 -9.48
C PRO A 103 -10.38 -8.59 -9.40
N GLY A 104 -10.34 -8.04 -8.18
CA GLY A 104 -10.43 -6.60 -7.96
C GLY A 104 -9.24 -5.81 -8.51
N THR A 105 -8.03 -6.39 -8.50
CA THR A 105 -6.79 -5.72 -8.96
C THR A 105 -6.37 -6.17 -10.35
N ARG A 106 -6.74 -7.37 -10.77
CA ARG A 106 -6.53 -7.86 -12.13
C ARG A 106 -7.15 -6.93 -13.18
N GLY A 107 -8.33 -6.39 -12.91
CA GLY A 107 -9.04 -5.46 -13.79
C GLY A 107 -8.34 -4.12 -14.01
N THR A 108 -7.42 -3.71 -13.13
CA THR A 108 -6.63 -2.48 -13.31
C THR A 108 -5.35 -2.71 -14.09
N LEU A 109 -4.81 -3.95 -14.09
CA LEU A 109 -3.59 -4.32 -14.81
C LEU A 109 -3.84 -4.67 -16.28
N LEU A 110 -4.99 -5.28 -16.57
CA LEU A 110 -5.33 -5.71 -17.92
C LEU A 110 -5.87 -4.53 -18.75
N PRO A 111 -5.71 -4.54 -20.09
CA PRO A 111 -6.34 -3.55 -20.96
C PRO A 111 -7.87 -3.59 -20.80
N SER A 112 -8.52 -2.43 -21.01
CA SER A 112 -9.98 -2.32 -20.91
C SER A 112 -10.67 -3.29 -21.86
N PRO A 113 -11.74 -3.99 -21.43
CA PRO A 113 -12.50 -4.89 -22.29
C PRO A 113 -13.46 -4.15 -23.22
N TYR A 114 -13.65 -2.83 -23.02
CA TYR A 114 -14.60 -2.02 -23.77
C TYR A 114 -14.00 -1.49 -25.07
N ARG A 115 -14.77 -1.58 -26.14
CA ARG A 115 -14.39 -0.99 -27.42
C ARG A 115 -14.45 0.52 -27.32
N ASP A 116 -13.36 1.16 -27.73
CA ASP A 116 -13.17 2.61 -27.67
C ASP A 116 -13.47 3.20 -26.28
N ALA A 117 -12.77 2.68 -25.25
CA ALA A 117 -12.90 3.14 -23.86
C ALA A 117 -12.58 4.63 -23.65
N ARG A 118 -12.10 5.35 -24.68
CA ARG A 118 -11.87 6.79 -24.65
C ARG A 118 -13.17 7.58 -24.79
N THR A 119 -14.07 7.16 -25.68
CA THR A 119 -15.37 7.81 -25.90
C THR A 119 -16.42 7.38 -24.86
N LEU A 120 -16.17 6.26 -24.19
CA LEU A 120 -17.02 5.79 -23.09
C LEU A 120 -16.72 6.55 -21.79
N VAL A 121 -17.73 7.24 -21.28
CA VAL A 121 -17.65 8.07 -20.07
C VAL A 121 -18.69 7.67 -19.04
N VAL A 122 -18.33 7.84 -17.77
CA VAL A 122 -19.27 7.80 -16.65
C VAL A 122 -19.57 9.24 -16.25
N VAL A 123 -20.86 9.56 -16.14
CA VAL A 123 -21.32 10.88 -15.71
C VAL A 123 -21.49 10.88 -14.20
N ALA A 124 -20.80 11.80 -13.53
CA ALA A 124 -20.90 12.07 -12.10
C ALA A 124 -21.26 13.54 -11.88
N ARG A 125 -21.92 13.85 -10.77
CA ARG A 125 -22.26 15.24 -10.41
C ARG A 125 -21.01 15.98 -9.92
N ASN A 126 -20.79 17.22 -10.35
CA ASN A 126 -19.60 17.99 -9.92
C ASN A 126 -19.57 18.09 -8.38
N GLY A 127 -18.39 17.94 -7.79
CA GLY A 127 -18.20 17.93 -6.34
C GLY A 127 -18.42 16.57 -5.67
N SER A 128 -18.83 15.53 -6.41
CA SER A 128 -18.67 14.16 -5.92
C SER A 128 -17.18 13.83 -5.79
N SER A 129 -16.82 13.07 -4.75
CA SER A 129 -15.48 12.50 -4.55
C SER A 129 -14.89 11.87 -5.83
N HIS A 130 -13.57 11.66 -5.87
CA HIS A 130 -12.89 10.95 -6.98
C HIS A 130 -13.54 9.60 -7.34
N THR A 131 -14.16 8.90 -6.37
CA THR A 131 -15.08 7.79 -6.68
C THR A 131 -16.42 8.29 -7.23
N PRO A 132 -16.86 7.80 -8.39
CA PRO A 132 -18.21 8.05 -8.87
C PRO A 132 -19.18 7.47 -7.85
N SER A 133 -20.05 8.31 -7.33
CA SER A 133 -21.19 7.87 -6.53
C SER A 133 -22.43 7.82 -7.42
N ALA A 134 -23.40 7.00 -7.05
CA ALA A 134 -24.71 7.01 -7.68
C ALA A 134 -25.39 8.35 -7.34
N SER A 135 -25.17 9.37 -8.16
CA SER A 135 -25.58 10.76 -7.89
C SER A 135 -26.61 11.29 -8.87
N ILE A 136 -26.95 10.52 -9.92
CA ILE A 136 -27.84 10.95 -10.98
C ILE A 136 -29.21 10.33 -10.74
N SER A 137 -30.24 11.15 -10.63
CA SER A 137 -31.61 10.67 -10.51
C SER A 137 -32.13 10.18 -11.86
N LEU A 138 -33.07 9.25 -11.83
CA LEU A 138 -33.68 8.74 -13.05
C LEU A 138 -34.42 9.83 -13.85
N GLY A 139 -35.03 10.80 -13.15
CA GLY A 139 -35.65 11.95 -13.81
C GLY A 139 -34.67 12.77 -14.66
N GLU A 140 -33.46 12.99 -14.14
CA GLU A 140 -32.39 13.69 -14.86
C GLU A 140 -31.90 12.89 -16.07
N PHE A 141 -31.72 11.57 -15.92
CA PHE A 141 -31.38 10.71 -17.04
C PHE A 141 -32.40 10.81 -18.19
N ARG A 142 -33.70 10.81 -17.88
CA ARG A 142 -34.77 10.96 -18.89
C ARG A 142 -34.75 12.32 -19.59
N TYR A 143 -34.36 13.37 -18.87
CA TYR A 143 -34.18 14.69 -19.46
C TYR A 143 -32.98 14.68 -20.42
N TRP A 144 -31.84 14.13 -20.00
CA TRP A 144 -30.64 14.05 -20.83
C TRP A 144 -30.82 13.22 -22.08
N GLN A 145 -31.51 12.08 -22.00
CA GLN A 145 -31.79 11.23 -23.16
C GLN A 145 -32.48 12.00 -24.30
N ARG A 146 -33.26 13.04 -23.97
CA ARG A 146 -33.88 13.96 -24.93
C ARG A 146 -33.02 15.17 -25.26
N ALA A 147 -32.41 15.80 -24.25
CA ALA A 147 -31.73 17.09 -24.40
C ALA A 147 -30.29 17.01 -24.92
N THR A 148 -29.63 15.84 -24.84
CA THR A 148 -28.18 15.71 -25.09
C THR A 148 -27.81 14.91 -26.35
N GLN A 149 -28.74 14.77 -27.30
CA GLN A 149 -28.53 14.02 -28.55
C GLN A 149 -27.37 14.55 -29.42
N GLY A 150 -26.99 15.83 -29.26
CA GLY A 150 -25.82 16.41 -29.93
C GLY A 150 -24.49 16.15 -29.23
N VAL A 151 -24.49 15.64 -27.99
CA VAL A 151 -23.27 15.44 -27.17
C VAL A 151 -22.93 13.97 -27.05
N PHE A 152 -23.94 13.15 -26.78
CA PHE A 152 -23.78 11.70 -26.63
C PHE A 152 -24.47 10.98 -27.78
N SER A 153 -23.79 9.99 -28.32
CA SER A 153 -24.34 9.08 -29.33
C SER A 153 -25.30 8.06 -28.73
N ASP A 154 -25.03 7.62 -27.50
CA ASP A 154 -25.87 6.68 -26.76
C ASP A 154 -25.64 6.86 -25.25
N LEU A 155 -26.67 6.56 -24.44
CA LEU A 155 -26.65 6.67 -22.99
C LEU A 155 -27.37 5.49 -22.33
N ALA A 156 -26.81 4.98 -21.25
CA ALA A 156 -27.41 3.94 -20.43
C ALA A 156 -27.42 4.35 -18.95
N PHE A 157 -28.49 3.98 -18.26
CA PHE A 157 -28.62 4.15 -16.81
C PHE A 157 -28.46 2.79 -16.14
N TYR A 158 -27.77 2.76 -15.01
CA TYR A 158 -27.81 1.59 -14.14
C TYR A 158 -27.81 1.98 -12.66
N GLN A 159 -28.48 1.18 -11.86
CA GLN A 159 -28.50 1.28 -10.41
C GLN A 159 -28.09 -0.05 -9.80
N ILE A 160 -27.25 0.00 -8.77
CA ILE A 160 -26.85 -1.19 -8.03
C ILE A 160 -27.79 -1.35 -6.83
N VAL A 161 -28.47 -2.49 -6.77
CA VAL A 161 -29.38 -2.85 -5.67
C VAL A 161 -28.97 -4.19 -5.07
N ARG A 162 -28.99 -4.28 -3.73
CA ARG A 162 -28.79 -5.56 -3.05
C ARG A 162 -30.10 -6.31 -2.93
N ARG A 163 -30.16 -7.54 -3.43
CA ARG A 163 -31.37 -8.36 -3.51
C ARG A 163 -31.06 -9.82 -3.29
N GLN A 164 -32.04 -10.54 -2.75
CA GLN A 164 -31.94 -11.98 -2.57
C GLN A 164 -32.36 -12.69 -3.86
N LEU A 165 -31.60 -13.73 -4.24
CA LEU A 165 -31.94 -14.64 -5.31
C LEU A 165 -32.48 -15.95 -4.74
N HIS A 166 -33.66 -16.36 -5.22
CA HIS A 166 -34.25 -17.65 -4.91
C HIS A 166 -33.84 -18.68 -5.98
N THR A 167 -32.92 -19.58 -5.64
CA THR A 167 -32.41 -20.62 -6.54
C THR A 167 -33.30 -21.88 -6.60
N GLY A 168 -34.45 -21.86 -5.91
CA GLY A 168 -35.38 -22.99 -5.81
C GLY A 168 -34.92 -24.11 -4.86
N HIS A 169 -33.66 -24.11 -4.40
CA HIS A 169 -33.09 -25.10 -3.47
C HIS A 169 -33.07 -24.64 -2.00
N GLY A 170 -33.88 -23.63 -1.64
CA GLY A 170 -34.05 -23.16 -0.25
C GLY A 170 -32.96 -22.22 0.29
N ALA A 171 -31.85 -22.01 -0.43
CA ALA A 171 -30.84 -21.03 -0.05
C ALA A 171 -31.11 -19.66 -0.71
N GLU A 172 -31.38 -18.64 0.11
CA GLU A 172 -31.41 -17.23 -0.30
C GLU A 172 -29.98 -16.68 -0.34
N LEU A 173 -29.54 -16.24 -1.51
CA LEU A 173 -28.22 -15.62 -1.67
C LEU A 173 -28.39 -14.11 -1.85
N GLU A 174 -27.76 -13.31 -0.97
CA GLU A 174 -27.70 -11.85 -1.16
C GLU A 174 -26.75 -11.53 -2.31
N LEU A 175 -27.26 -10.81 -3.31
CA LEU A 175 -26.56 -10.44 -4.53
C LEU A 175 -26.59 -8.93 -4.74
N SER A 176 -25.51 -8.41 -5.29
CA SER A 176 -25.46 -7.07 -5.85
C SER A 176 -25.91 -7.12 -7.32
N VAL A 177 -27.09 -6.58 -7.62
CA VAL A 177 -27.68 -6.61 -8.96
C VAL A 177 -27.62 -5.23 -9.58
N ALA A 178 -27.03 -5.11 -10.77
CA ALA A 178 -27.13 -3.90 -11.58
C ALA A 178 -28.42 -3.96 -12.38
N ARG A 179 -29.42 -3.19 -11.96
CA ARG A 179 -30.62 -2.93 -12.78
C ARG A 179 -30.26 -1.86 -13.79
N SER A 180 -30.45 -2.12 -15.07
CA SER A 180 -30.05 -1.20 -16.11
C SER A 180 -31.05 -1.10 -17.24
N SER A 181 -30.91 -0.04 -18.05
CA SER A 181 -31.53 0.01 -19.36
C SER A 181 -31.03 -1.12 -20.25
N GLY A 182 -31.90 -1.60 -21.16
CA GLY A 182 -31.60 -2.72 -22.05
C GLY A 182 -30.39 -2.50 -22.97
N ASN A 183 -30.10 -1.25 -23.31
CA ASN A 183 -28.95 -0.86 -24.15
C ASN A 183 -27.60 -0.81 -23.40
N LEU A 184 -27.53 -1.10 -22.10
CA LEU A 184 -26.28 -1.00 -21.34
C LEU A 184 -25.17 -1.89 -21.94
N LEU A 185 -25.49 -3.15 -22.25
CA LEU A 185 -24.47 -4.08 -22.76
C LEU A 185 -24.09 -3.77 -24.21
N SER A 186 -25.03 -3.31 -25.04
CA SER A 186 -24.74 -2.85 -26.39
C SER A 186 -23.84 -1.62 -26.37
N LEU A 187 -24.08 -0.67 -25.45
CA LEU A 187 -23.26 0.53 -25.27
C LEU A 187 -21.80 0.17 -24.94
N LEU A 188 -21.55 -0.86 -24.14
CA LEU A 188 -20.20 -1.30 -23.76
C LEU A 188 -19.41 -1.96 -24.91
N GLU A 189 -20.11 -2.42 -25.95
CA GLU A 189 -19.56 -3.04 -27.16
C GLU A 189 -18.44 -4.05 -26.87
N THR A 190 -18.69 -5.01 -25.97
CA THR A 190 -17.67 -5.97 -25.55
C THR A 190 -18.09 -7.42 -25.76
N ALA A 191 -17.17 -8.23 -26.28
CA ALA A 191 -17.31 -9.69 -26.35
C ALA A 191 -17.22 -10.38 -24.97
N SER A 192 -17.17 -9.59 -23.90
CA SER A 192 -17.13 -10.06 -22.51
C SER A 192 -18.52 -10.35 -21.96
N PHE A 193 -19.58 -9.88 -22.62
CA PHE A 193 -20.97 -10.22 -22.30
C PHE A 193 -21.57 -11.01 -23.48
N PRO A 194 -21.34 -12.33 -23.58
CA PRO A 194 -22.02 -13.14 -24.57
C PRO A 194 -23.51 -13.20 -24.21
N VAL A 195 -24.34 -12.55 -25.03
CA VAL A 195 -25.80 -12.62 -24.93
C VAL A 195 -26.30 -13.53 -26.05
N ALA A 196 -27.19 -14.45 -25.72
CA ALA A 196 -27.84 -15.29 -26.72
C ALA A 196 -28.95 -14.50 -27.43
N ASP A 197 -28.65 -13.94 -28.61
CA ASP A 197 -29.61 -13.17 -29.42
C ASP A 197 -30.88 -13.96 -29.74
N HIS A 198 -30.79 -15.29 -29.85
CA HIS A 198 -31.92 -16.17 -30.16
C HIS A 198 -32.89 -16.39 -28.98
N LEU A 199 -32.54 -15.91 -27.78
CA LEU A 199 -33.37 -16.01 -26.57
C LEU A 199 -34.01 -14.67 -26.19
N ALA A 200 -33.99 -13.65 -27.06
CA ALA A 200 -34.61 -12.36 -26.77
C ALA A 200 -36.15 -12.47 -26.71
N THR A 201 -36.70 -12.85 -25.55
CA THR A 201 -38.13 -12.80 -25.26
C THR A 201 -38.54 -11.47 -24.64
N ALA A 202 -39.80 -11.06 -24.81
CA ALA A 202 -40.38 -9.93 -24.08
C ALA A 202 -40.37 -10.20 -22.56
N GLY A 203 -39.46 -9.54 -21.82
CA GLY A 203 -39.33 -9.68 -20.36
C GLY A 203 -37.96 -9.26 -19.82
N PRO A 204 -37.76 -9.26 -18.48
CA PRO A 204 -36.47 -8.95 -17.86
C PRO A 204 -35.42 -10.00 -18.22
N GLN A 205 -34.28 -9.52 -18.72
CA GLN A 205 -33.17 -10.39 -19.12
C GLN A 205 -32.05 -10.29 -18.08
N LEU A 206 -31.55 -11.45 -17.64
CA LEU A 206 -30.52 -11.55 -16.61
C LEU A 206 -29.22 -12.07 -17.22
N VAL A 207 -28.13 -11.36 -16.96
CA VAL A 207 -26.77 -11.83 -17.23
C VAL A 207 -26.07 -12.10 -15.91
N LEU A 208 -25.48 -13.27 -15.75
CA LEU A 208 -24.76 -13.66 -14.54
C LEU A 208 -23.27 -13.35 -14.66
N SER A 209 -22.60 -13.03 -13.55
CA SER A 209 -21.14 -13.07 -13.52
C SER A 209 -20.60 -14.51 -13.52
N ASP A 210 -19.39 -14.75 -14.07
CA ASP A 210 -18.70 -16.05 -13.97
C ASP A 210 -18.61 -16.55 -12.51
N ALA A 211 -18.39 -15.64 -11.55
CA ALA A 211 -18.33 -15.97 -10.13
C ALA A 211 -19.68 -16.46 -9.57
N LEU A 212 -20.77 -15.76 -9.89
CA LEU A 212 -22.11 -16.16 -9.47
C LEU A 212 -22.55 -17.47 -10.12
N TRP A 213 -22.29 -17.64 -11.42
CA TRP A 213 -22.59 -18.87 -12.15
C TRP A 213 -21.90 -20.10 -11.54
N ARG A 214 -20.61 -19.98 -11.18
CA ARG A 214 -19.87 -21.07 -10.50
C ARG A 214 -20.38 -21.32 -9.09
N ARG A 215 -20.65 -20.26 -8.32
CA ARG A 215 -21.00 -20.37 -6.89
C ARG A 215 -22.44 -20.82 -6.66
N ALA A 216 -23.40 -20.29 -7.42
CA ALA A 216 -24.83 -20.52 -7.19
C ALA A 216 -25.44 -21.54 -8.16
N PHE A 217 -24.83 -21.74 -9.34
CA PHE A 217 -25.36 -22.64 -10.37
C PHE A 217 -24.36 -23.75 -10.74
N HIS A 218 -23.33 -23.98 -9.93
CA HIS A 218 -22.35 -25.06 -10.08
C HIS A 218 -21.70 -25.14 -11.48
N ALA A 219 -21.55 -24.00 -12.16
CA ALA A 219 -21.04 -23.92 -13.53
C ALA A 219 -21.85 -24.77 -14.56
N ASP A 220 -23.17 -24.85 -14.39
CA ASP A 220 -24.06 -25.55 -15.31
C ASP A 220 -23.98 -24.97 -16.74
N PRO A 221 -23.53 -25.74 -17.75
CA PRO A 221 -23.44 -25.27 -19.13
C PRO A 221 -24.80 -25.05 -19.80
N HIS A 222 -25.90 -25.59 -19.24
CA HIS A 222 -27.27 -25.46 -19.76
C HIS A 222 -28.06 -24.33 -19.08
N ILE A 223 -27.37 -23.38 -18.44
CA ILE A 223 -28.01 -22.31 -17.66
C ILE A 223 -28.79 -21.29 -18.52
N LEU A 224 -28.47 -21.19 -19.81
CA LEU A 224 -29.12 -20.24 -20.72
C LEU A 224 -30.60 -20.62 -20.96
N GLY A 225 -31.49 -19.63 -20.94
CA GLY A 225 -32.94 -19.80 -21.05
C GLY A 225 -33.62 -20.18 -19.73
N ARG A 226 -32.86 -20.48 -18.66
CA ARG A 226 -33.44 -20.76 -17.35
C ARG A 226 -34.08 -19.51 -16.75
N VAL A 227 -35.28 -19.66 -16.21
CA VAL A 227 -35.99 -18.59 -15.51
C VAL A 227 -35.69 -18.67 -14.01
N VAL A 228 -35.35 -17.53 -13.42
CA VAL A 228 -35.14 -17.37 -11.98
C VAL A 228 -36.07 -16.30 -11.43
N PHE A 229 -36.38 -16.41 -10.14
CA PHE A 229 -37.11 -15.36 -9.42
C PHE A 229 -36.13 -14.42 -8.75
N LEU A 230 -36.20 -13.15 -9.15
CA LEU A 230 -35.37 -12.07 -8.62
C LEU A 230 -36.26 -10.84 -8.43
N MET A 231 -36.19 -10.20 -7.27
CA MET A 231 -37.02 -9.02 -6.95
C MET A 231 -38.53 -9.25 -7.05
N GLY A 232 -39.00 -10.47 -6.79
CA GLY A 232 -40.42 -10.82 -6.91
C GLY A 232 -40.90 -11.05 -8.35
N GLU A 233 -39.98 -11.05 -9.32
CA GLU A 233 -40.31 -11.19 -10.73
C GLU A 233 -39.53 -12.30 -11.41
N LYS A 234 -40.07 -12.82 -12.52
CA LYS A 234 -39.41 -13.81 -13.36
C LYS A 234 -38.43 -13.11 -14.30
N ALA A 235 -37.15 -13.46 -14.20
CA ALA A 235 -36.10 -13.01 -15.11
C ALA A 235 -35.46 -14.21 -15.80
N MET A 236 -35.19 -14.10 -17.10
CA MET A 236 -34.58 -15.18 -17.87
C MET A 236 -33.07 -14.99 -18.01
N ILE A 237 -32.30 -16.04 -17.77
CA ILE A 237 -30.85 -16.00 -17.92
C ILE A 237 -30.49 -16.08 -19.41
N ILE A 238 -29.88 -15.03 -19.93
CA ILE A 238 -29.53 -14.89 -21.36
C ILE A 238 -28.03 -14.98 -21.64
N GLY A 239 -27.20 -14.99 -20.59
CA GLY A 239 -25.75 -14.98 -20.74
C GLY A 239 -24.98 -15.12 -19.42
N VAL A 240 -23.70 -15.48 -19.55
CA VAL A 240 -22.73 -15.44 -18.45
C VAL A 240 -21.56 -14.56 -18.88
N ALA A 241 -21.34 -13.47 -18.14
CA ALA A 241 -20.25 -12.55 -18.38
C ALA A 241 -18.89 -13.22 -18.13
N LYS A 242 -17.92 -12.93 -19.01
CA LYS A 242 -16.53 -13.33 -18.80
C LYS A 242 -15.96 -12.67 -17.54
N ARG A 243 -14.88 -13.25 -17.02
CA ARG A 243 -14.13 -12.65 -15.91
C ARG A 243 -13.68 -11.24 -16.29
N ASP A 244 -13.79 -10.31 -15.33
CA ASP A 244 -13.34 -8.93 -15.46
C ASP A 244 -14.05 -8.12 -16.57
N ALA A 245 -15.24 -8.58 -17.02
CA ALA A 245 -16.09 -7.90 -18.00
C ALA A 245 -16.63 -6.55 -17.50
N TRP A 246 -16.78 -6.40 -16.19
CA TRP A 246 -17.32 -5.21 -15.55
C TRP A 246 -16.21 -4.41 -14.86
N ARG A 247 -15.97 -3.20 -15.35
CA ARG A 247 -15.00 -2.22 -14.85
C ARG A 247 -15.61 -0.84 -14.65
N LEU A 248 -16.94 -0.78 -14.61
CA LEU A 248 -17.68 0.41 -14.24
C LEU A 248 -17.85 0.49 -12.71
N PRO A 249 -18.16 1.67 -12.16
CA PRO A 249 -18.36 1.85 -10.73
C PRO A 249 -19.32 0.84 -10.08
N GLY A 250 -18.89 0.36 -8.92
CA GLY A 250 -19.65 -0.56 -8.07
C GLY A 250 -19.53 -2.05 -8.45
N ARG A 251 -19.62 -2.90 -7.43
CA ARG A 251 -19.50 -4.36 -7.55
C ARG A 251 -20.85 -4.96 -7.93
N VAL A 252 -20.85 -5.85 -8.92
CA VAL A 252 -22.06 -6.42 -9.51
C VAL A 252 -21.89 -7.93 -9.68
N ASP A 253 -22.84 -8.70 -9.16
CA ASP A 253 -22.92 -10.16 -9.29
C ASP A 253 -23.78 -10.59 -10.50
N ALA A 254 -24.77 -9.77 -10.87
CA ALA A 254 -25.65 -9.99 -12.02
C ALA A 254 -26.18 -8.67 -12.61
N TRP A 255 -26.47 -8.66 -13.91
CA TRP A 255 -27.07 -7.53 -14.63
C TRP A 255 -28.49 -7.86 -15.04
N LEU A 256 -29.46 -7.07 -14.56
CA LEU A 256 -30.86 -7.16 -14.96
C LEU A 256 -31.13 -6.07 -16.00
N LEU A 257 -31.24 -6.49 -17.25
CA LEU A 257 -31.56 -5.63 -18.38
C LEU A 257 -33.07 -5.49 -18.46
N GLU A 258 -33.54 -4.26 -18.28
CA GLU A 258 -34.94 -3.91 -18.31
C GLU A 258 -35.25 -3.04 -19.53
N ASP A 259 -36.41 -3.27 -20.13
CA ASP A 259 -36.93 -2.41 -21.19
C ASP A 259 -37.18 -0.99 -20.66
N GLN A 260 -37.14 0.00 -21.55
CA GLN A 260 -37.28 1.41 -21.22
C GLN A 260 -38.58 1.69 -20.44
N SER A 261 -39.68 1.06 -20.85
CA SER A 261 -40.99 1.13 -20.17
C SER A 261 -40.93 0.72 -18.69
N ARG A 262 -40.07 -0.26 -18.36
CA ARG A 262 -39.92 -0.78 -16.99
C ARG A 262 -38.97 0.05 -16.17
N VAL A 263 -37.87 0.50 -16.76
CA VAL A 263 -36.99 1.49 -16.12
C VAL A 263 -37.82 2.75 -15.79
N GLU A 264 -38.78 3.12 -16.64
CA GLU A 264 -39.67 4.27 -16.41
C GLU A 264 -40.62 4.13 -15.21
N THR A 265 -40.91 2.90 -14.75
CA THR A 265 -41.73 2.67 -13.55
C THR A 265 -40.98 2.87 -12.23
N LEU A 266 -39.65 2.98 -12.26
CA LEU A 266 -38.86 3.28 -11.07
C LEU A 266 -39.15 4.69 -10.55
N ALA A 267 -39.06 4.85 -9.22
CA ALA A 267 -39.23 6.14 -8.56
C ALA A 267 -38.26 7.17 -9.14
N ALA A 268 -38.75 8.35 -9.56
CA ALA A 268 -37.93 9.35 -10.24
C ALA A 268 -36.68 9.80 -9.43
N GLN A 269 -36.74 9.68 -8.11
CA GLN A 269 -35.66 10.01 -7.17
C GLN A 269 -34.61 8.90 -7.01
N SER A 270 -34.77 7.73 -7.66
CA SER A 270 -33.80 6.65 -7.60
C SER A 270 -32.47 7.11 -8.17
N LEU A 271 -31.43 7.10 -7.33
CA LEU A 271 -30.08 7.48 -7.74
C LEU A 271 -29.34 6.30 -8.34
N GLY A 272 -28.70 6.55 -9.47
CA GLY A 272 -27.87 5.58 -10.17
C GLY A 272 -26.67 6.24 -10.84
N PHE A 273 -26.05 5.45 -11.70
CA PHE A 273 -24.94 5.84 -12.55
C PHE A 273 -25.44 5.99 -13.99
N VAL A 274 -24.85 6.94 -14.71
CA VAL A 274 -25.07 7.11 -16.14
C VAL A 274 -23.77 6.85 -16.87
N VAL A 275 -23.84 5.98 -17.86
CA VAL A 275 -22.75 5.70 -18.80
C VAL A 275 -23.18 6.27 -20.14
N ALA A 276 -22.28 6.97 -20.82
CA ALA A 276 -22.57 7.55 -22.11
C ALA A 276 -21.40 7.37 -23.06
N ARG A 277 -21.69 7.37 -24.35
CA ARG A 277 -20.68 7.43 -25.40
C ARG A 277 -20.66 8.82 -26.01
N ILE A 278 -19.59 9.57 -25.74
CA ILE A 278 -19.38 10.90 -26.31
C ILE A 278 -19.17 10.78 -27.82
N GLN A 279 -19.73 11.71 -28.58
CA GLN A 279 -19.48 11.77 -30.02
C GLN A 279 -17.97 12.01 -30.28
N PRO A 280 -17.32 11.24 -31.18
CA PRO A 280 -15.89 11.38 -31.44
C PRO A 280 -15.45 12.79 -31.82
N ALA A 281 -16.31 13.55 -32.51
CA ALA A 281 -16.06 14.94 -32.92
C ALA A 281 -15.88 15.91 -31.73
N LEU A 282 -16.45 15.58 -30.56
CA LEU A 282 -16.35 16.38 -29.34
C LEU A 282 -15.11 16.04 -28.50
N VAL A 283 -14.42 14.93 -28.81
CA VAL A 283 -13.16 14.56 -28.15
C VAL A 283 -12.04 15.42 -28.76
N ARG A 284 -11.81 16.60 -28.17
CA ARG A 284 -10.95 17.65 -28.76
C ARG A 284 -9.46 17.30 -28.75
N SER A 285 -9.01 16.45 -27.82
CA SER A 285 -7.62 15.99 -27.76
C SER A 285 -7.51 14.54 -27.28
N ALA A 286 -6.44 13.85 -27.71
CA ALA A 286 -6.15 12.48 -27.28
C ALA A 286 -5.78 12.35 -25.78
N THR A 287 -5.62 13.48 -25.09
CA THR A 287 -5.19 13.62 -23.69
C THR A 287 -6.31 14.04 -22.75
N GLU A 288 -7.44 14.54 -23.25
CA GLU A 288 -8.60 14.85 -22.42
C GLU A 288 -9.24 13.53 -21.94
N GLU A 289 -9.20 13.31 -20.62
CA GLU A 289 -9.78 12.14 -19.96
C GLU A 289 -11.02 12.51 -19.12
N SER A 290 -11.34 13.80 -19.01
CA SER A 290 -12.49 14.33 -18.28
C SER A 290 -13.07 15.57 -18.97
N TRP A 291 -14.40 15.65 -19.04
CA TRP A 291 -15.13 16.79 -19.60
C TRP A 291 -16.14 17.30 -18.58
N HIS A 292 -16.36 18.61 -18.57
CA HIS A 292 -17.42 19.20 -17.77
C HIS A 292 -18.63 19.52 -18.64
N MET A 293 -19.77 19.00 -18.22
CA MET A 293 -21.07 19.19 -18.82
C MET A 293 -21.89 20.10 -17.90
N VAL A 294 -22.61 21.04 -18.49
CA VAL A 294 -23.42 22.01 -17.76
C VAL A 294 -24.83 21.90 -18.30
N VAL A 295 -25.79 21.56 -17.43
CA VAL A 295 -27.17 21.29 -17.83
C VAL A 295 -28.12 22.26 -17.11
N PRO A 296 -28.94 23.02 -17.85
CA PRO A 296 -29.96 23.86 -17.24
C PRO A 296 -31.06 23.00 -16.61
N GLN A 297 -31.50 23.37 -15.41
CA GLN A 297 -32.59 22.72 -14.70
C GLN A 297 -33.91 23.49 -14.88
N ASN A 298 -35.02 22.83 -14.56
CA ASN A 298 -36.37 23.40 -14.68
C ASN A 298 -36.61 24.59 -13.73
N ASP A 299 -35.83 24.71 -12.66
CA ASP A 299 -35.89 25.81 -11.69
C ASP A 299 -35.06 27.04 -12.12
N GLY A 300 -34.47 27.01 -13.32
CA GLY A 300 -33.58 28.06 -13.83
C GLY A 300 -32.15 28.00 -13.27
N SER A 301 -31.87 27.06 -12.35
CA SER A 301 -30.51 26.78 -11.91
C SER A 301 -29.74 25.98 -12.95
N VAL A 302 -28.43 25.90 -12.77
CA VAL A 302 -27.56 25.16 -13.67
C VAL A 302 -26.79 24.13 -12.87
N ALA A 303 -26.90 22.86 -13.27
CA ALA A 303 -26.14 21.77 -12.66
C ALA A 303 -24.90 21.43 -13.47
N GLY A 304 -23.76 21.37 -12.80
CA GLY A 304 -22.50 20.90 -13.36
C GLY A 304 -22.30 19.40 -13.16
N PHE A 305 -21.81 18.73 -14.20
CA PHE A 305 -21.50 17.31 -14.23
C PHE A 305 -20.09 17.09 -14.78
N ALA A 306 -19.41 16.09 -14.24
CA ALA A 306 -18.14 15.59 -14.74
C ALA A 306 -18.40 14.30 -15.54
N CYS A 307 -18.03 14.31 -16.81
CA CYS A 307 -17.96 13.13 -17.66
C CYS A 307 -16.52 12.62 -17.62
N VAL A 308 -16.29 11.47 -17.00
CA VAL A 308 -14.94 10.93 -16.81
C VAL A 308 -14.80 9.67 -17.65
N SER A 309 -13.74 9.60 -18.46
CA SER A 309 -13.46 8.43 -19.29
C SER A 309 -13.24 7.18 -18.44
N VAL A 310 -13.75 6.03 -18.89
CA VAL A 310 -13.51 4.75 -18.22
C VAL A 310 -12.00 4.44 -18.11
N LYS A 311 -11.20 4.93 -19.06
CA LYS A 311 -9.74 4.81 -19.03
C LYS A 311 -9.11 5.53 -17.83
N HIS A 312 -9.70 6.63 -17.37
CA HIS A 312 -9.21 7.39 -16.23
C HIS A 312 -9.28 6.56 -14.93
N TYR A 313 -10.40 5.86 -14.70
CA TYR A 313 -10.57 5.00 -13.52
C TYR A 313 -9.56 3.85 -13.47
N ALA A 314 -9.09 3.36 -14.61
CA ALA A 314 -8.04 2.35 -14.64
C ALA A 314 -6.67 2.88 -14.16
N ARG A 315 -6.44 4.20 -14.28
CA ARG A 315 -5.18 4.87 -13.89
C ARG A 315 -5.21 5.44 -12.48
N GLU A 316 -6.39 5.76 -11.95
CA GLU A 316 -6.55 6.35 -10.62
C GLU A 316 -5.75 5.66 -9.50
N PRO A 317 -5.73 4.31 -9.38
CA PRO A 317 -4.96 3.66 -8.32
C PRO A 317 -3.46 3.99 -8.39
N PHE A 318 -2.90 4.16 -9.60
CA PHE A 318 -1.50 4.53 -9.77
C PHE A 318 -1.24 6.00 -9.46
N VAL A 319 -2.23 6.88 -9.68
CA VAL A 319 -2.16 8.29 -9.28
C VAL A 319 -2.17 8.41 -7.75
N PHE A 320 -3.08 7.71 -7.06
CA PHE A 320 -3.09 7.65 -5.59
C PHE A 320 -1.79 7.07 -5.04
N PHE A 321 -1.27 6.02 -5.68
CA PHE A 321 0.04 5.48 -5.32
C PHE A 321 1.16 6.52 -5.44
N ALA A 322 1.26 7.20 -6.59
CA ALA A 322 2.29 8.20 -6.83
C ALA A 322 2.19 9.38 -5.84
N PHE A 323 0.96 9.83 -5.55
CA PHE A 323 0.70 10.87 -4.57
C PHE A 323 1.12 10.43 -3.15
N ALA A 324 0.71 9.26 -2.69
CA ALA A 324 1.09 8.74 -1.37
C ALA A 324 2.59 8.47 -1.26
N ALA A 325 3.23 7.97 -2.32
CA ALA A 325 4.67 7.77 -2.38
C ALA A 325 5.44 9.11 -2.32
N LEU A 326 4.94 10.16 -2.99
CA LEU A 326 5.49 11.51 -2.90
C LEU A 326 5.37 12.06 -1.47
N LEU A 327 4.22 11.91 -0.82
CA LEU A 327 4.05 12.29 0.59
C LEU A 327 5.03 11.53 1.50
N ALA A 328 5.23 10.23 1.27
CA ALA A 328 6.19 9.44 2.02
C ALA A 328 7.64 9.93 1.80
N LEU A 329 8.00 10.32 0.58
CA LEU A 329 9.31 10.93 0.28
C LEU A 329 9.49 12.28 0.98
N LEU A 330 8.45 13.12 1.02
CA LEU A 330 8.47 14.41 1.72
C LEU A 330 8.53 14.24 3.25
N ALA A 331 7.91 13.19 3.80
CA ALA A 331 7.97 12.85 5.21
C ALA A 331 9.29 12.16 5.61
N LEU A 332 10.05 11.63 4.64
CA LEU A 332 11.27 10.86 4.90
C LEU A 332 12.34 11.62 5.71
N PRO A 333 12.65 12.90 5.43
CA PRO A 333 13.66 13.67 6.17
C PRO A 333 13.27 13.92 7.63
N ALA A 334 11.96 14.06 7.91
CA ALA A 334 11.45 14.27 9.26
C ALA A 334 11.61 13.02 10.14
N THR A 335 11.70 11.84 9.53
CA THR A 335 11.70 10.57 10.27
C THR A 335 13.05 9.84 10.21
N THR A 336 13.88 10.11 9.21
CA THR A 336 15.24 9.57 9.05
C THR A 336 16.17 10.63 8.49
N SER A 337 17.41 10.68 8.99
CA SER A 337 18.47 11.42 8.30
C SER A 337 18.55 10.92 6.85
N LEU A 338 18.75 11.83 5.89
CA LEU A 338 19.01 11.50 4.49
C LEU A 338 20.48 11.18 4.16
N PRO A 339 21.51 11.82 4.77
CA PRO A 339 22.88 11.51 4.39
C PRO A 339 23.22 10.05 4.68
N LEU A 340 23.83 9.36 3.72
CA LEU A 340 24.24 7.97 3.91
C LEU A 340 25.42 7.83 4.88
N GLY A 341 26.05 8.93 5.28
CA GLY A 341 27.26 8.97 6.10
C GLY A 341 28.47 9.47 5.31
N GLU A 342 29.57 9.66 6.03
CA GLU A 342 30.85 10.07 5.45
C GLU A 342 31.62 8.84 4.96
N TYR A 343 31.89 8.81 3.65
CA TYR A 343 32.70 7.78 3.02
C TYR A 343 33.89 8.45 2.34
N PRO A 344 35.00 8.69 3.07
CA PRO A 344 36.17 9.36 2.52
C PRO A 344 36.69 8.59 1.30
N TYR A 345 37.13 9.31 0.27
CA TYR A 345 37.72 8.70 -0.90
C TYR A 345 39.09 8.11 -0.52
N ASN A 346 39.30 6.83 -0.84
CA ASN A 346 40.59 6.18 -0.69
C ASN A 346 41.03 5.60 -2.05
N PRO A 347 42.02 6.21 -2.73
CA PRO A 347 42.42 5.80 -4.08
C PRO A 347 42.96 4.36 -4.14
N ARG A 348 43.44 3.80 -3.02
CA ARG A 348 43.95 2.42 -2.97
C ARG A 348 42.85 1.36 -2.85
N GLN A 349 41.65 1.75 -2.39
CA GLN A 349 40.57 0.80 -2.06
C GLN A 349 39.23 1.11 -2.75
N GLN A 350 39.10 2.26 -3.44
CA GLN A 350 37.89 2.64 -4.15
C GLN A 350 38.16 3.04 -5.60
N SER A 351 37.82 2.14 -6.52
CA SER A 351 37.70 2.45 -7.96
C SER A 351 36.32 3.04 -8.29
N LEU A 352 36.22 3.78 -9.39
CA LEU A 352 34.93 4.28 -9.92
C LEU A 352 33.91 3.15 -10.10
N ALA A 353 34.37 1.96 -10.50
CA ALA A 353 33.53 0.77 -10.66
C ALA A 353 32.85 0.34 -9.34
N LEU A 354 33.57 0.39 -8.21
CA LEU A 354 33.01 0.06 -6.89
C LEU A 354 31.97 1.09 -6.44
N ARG A 355 32.18 2.37 -6.77
CA ARG A 355 31.21 3.43 -6.49
C ARG A 355 29.93 3.24 -7.30
N LEU A 356 30.07 2.94 -8.60
CA LEU A 356 28.93 2.61 -9.47
C LEU A 356 28.18 1.38 -8.96
N ARG A 357 28.88 0.33 -8.52
CA ARG A 357 28.28 -0.88 -7.95
C ARG A 357 27.37 -0.57 -6.76
N ARG A 358 27.79 0.33 -5.86
CA ARG A 358 26.99 0.73 -4.70
C ARG A 358 25.70 1.45 -5.11
N TRP A 359 25.79 2.36 -6.09
CA TRP A 359 24.62 3.06 -6.62
C TRP A 359 23.70 2.13 -7.41
N LEU A 360 24.24 1.23 -8.23
CA LEU A 360 23.46 0.21 -8.94
C LEU A 360 22.68 -0.67 -7.96
N PHE A 361 23.32 -1.10 -6.86
CA PHE A 361 22.65 -1.87 -5.82
C PHE A 361 21.55 -1.07 -5.09
N PHE A 362 21.76 0.23 -4.89
CA PHE A 362 20.73 1.13 -4.36
C PHE A 362 19.53 1.24 -5.30
N THR A 363 19.79 1.54 -6.57
CA THR A 363 18.77 1.68 -7.60
C THR A 363 18.02 0.37 -7.82
N ALA A 364 18.71 -0.78 -7.82
CA ALA A 364 18.07 -2.09 -7.92
C ALA A 364 17.08 -2.34 -6.77
N LYS A 365 17.44 -1.97 -5.53
CA LYS A 365 16.50 -2.06 -4.40
C LYS A 365 15.28 -1.17 -4.59
N LEU A 366 15.47 0.06 -5.05
CA LEU A 366 14.37 0.98 -5.32
C LEU A 366 13.42 0.42 -6.40
N ILE A 367 13.98 -0.11 -7.50
CA ILE A 367 13.24 -0.72 -8.62
C ILE A 367 12.42 -1.94 -8.15
N LEU A 368 12.88 -2.69 -7.14
CA LEU A 368 12.14 -3.83 -6.61
C LEU A 368 11.10 -3.43 -5.55
N ILE A 369 11.44 -2.49 -4.67
CA ILE A 369 10.56 -2.08 -3.56
C ILE A 369 9.34 -1.31 -4.07
N VAL A 370 9.53 -0.37 -5.01
CA VAL A 370 8.43 0.51 -5.47
C VAL A 370 7.27 -0.28 -6.08
N PRO A 371 7.49 -1.20 -7.04
CA PRO A 371 6.40 -2.03 -7.59
C PRO A 371 5.83 -2.99 -6.55
N ALA A 372 6.66 -3.57 -5.67
CA ALA A 372 6.18 -4.46 -4.62
C ALA A 372 5.18 -3.77 -3.70
N ILE A 373 5.49 -2.53 -3.30
CA ILE A 373 4.61 -1.70 -2.48
C ILE A 373 3.34 -1.34 -3.25
N CYS A 374 3.47 -0.97 -4.53
CA CYS A 374 2.34 -0.58 -5.38
C CYS A 374 1.29 -1.68 -5.48
N PHE A 375 1.71 -2.91 -5.82
CA PHE A 375 0.78 -4.02 -5.97
C PHE A 375 0.27 -4.53 -4.62
N ALA A 376 1.12 -4.61 -3.60
CA ALA A 376 0.69 -5.05 -2.27
C ALA A 376 -0.33 -4.09 -1.63
N SER A 377 -0.15 -2.77 -1.76
CA SER A 377 -1.12 -1.80 -1.23
C SER A 377 -2.43 -1.83 -2.00
N LEU A 378 -2.39 -2.03 -3.32
CA LEU A 378 -3.56 -2.18 -4.16
C LEU A 378 -4.38 -3.43 -3.80
N ASP A 379 -3.71 -4.57 -3.62
CA ASP A 379 -4.36 -5.84 -3.25
C ASP A 379 -4.99 -5.77 -1.85
N LEU A 380 -4.25 -5.25 -0.87
CA LEU A 380 -4.75 -5.09 0.51
C LEU A 380 -5.92 -4.11 0.60
N ALA A 381 -5.91 -3.04 -0.21
CA ALA A 381 -6.99 -2.07 -0.22
C ALA A 381 -8.35 -2.67 -0.60
N GLN A 382 -8.38 -3.75 -1.39
CA GLN A 382 -9.63 -4.41 -1.81
C GLN A 382 -10.38 -5.09 -0.66
N ALA A 383 -9.73 -5.30 0.49
CA ALA A 383 -10.35 -5.83 1.71
C ALA A 383 -11.19 -4.78 2.47
N PHE A 384 -11.07 -3.50 2.11
CA PHE A 384 -11.77 -2.40 2.77
C PHE A 384 -12.94 -1.90 1.92
N GLN A 385 -13.96 -1.34 2.58
CA GLN A 385 -15.12 -0.75 1.89
C GLN A 385 -14.74 0.50 1.10
N ASP A 386 -13.93 1.39 1.72
CA ASP A 386 -13.30 2.52 1.04
C ASP A 386 -11.90 2.12 0.57
N THR A 387 -11.83 1.61 -0.65
CA THR A 387 -10.59 1.13 -1.25
C THR A 387 -9.59 2.26 -1.47
N GLN A 388 -10.03 3.48 -1.78
CA GLN A 388 -9.13 4.59 -2.12
C GLN A 388 -8.39 5.11 -0.89
N SER A 389 -9.13 5.43 0.18
CA SER A 389 -8.54 5.88 1.43
C SER A 389 -7.63 4.82 2.04
N ALA A 390 -8.05 3.55 2.00
CA ALA A 390 -7.22 2.43 2.44
C ALA A 390 -5.93 2.33 1.62
N GLN A 391 -6.01 2.42 0.28
CA GLN A 391 -4.82 2.37 -0.58
C GLN A 391 -3.85 3.52 -0.28
N LEU A 392 -4.35 4.74 -0.08
CA LEU A 392 -3.52 5.90 0.27
C LEU A 392 -2.76 5.69 1.57
N ILE A 393 -3.45 5.28 2.64
CA ILE A 393 -2.84 5.05 3.96
C ILE A 393 -1.82 3.91 3.89
N LEU A 394 -2.21 2.77 3.29
CA LEU A 394 -1.35 1.60 3.15
C LEU A 394 -0.10 1.93 2.35
N THR A 395 -0.25 2.63 1.21
CA THR A 395 0.88 3.04 0.38
C THR A 395 1.80 4.00 1.13
N PHE A 396 1.27 5.02 1.79
CA PHE A 396 2.08 5.97 2.54
C PHE A 396 2.90 5.27 3.64
N ALA A 397 2.25 4.44 4.45
CA ALA A 397 2.90 3.74 5.56
C ALA A 397 3.98 2.76 5.08
N SER A 398 3.65 1.96 4.05
CA SER A 398 4.59 0.97 3.50
C SER A 398 5.72 1.62 2.71
N ALA A 399 5.47 2.68 1.93
CA ALA A 399 6.51 3.46 1.24
C ALA A 399 7.47 4.12 2.24
N LEU A 400 6.93 4.76 3.28
CA LEU A 400 7.77 5.37 4.32
C LEU A 400 8.64 4.32 5.02
N ALA A 401 8.04 3.19 5.43
CA ALA A 401 8.79 2.08 6.04
C ALA A 401 9.84 1.49 5.09
N GLY A 402 9.48 1.27 3.83
CA GLY A 402 10.35 0.70 2.79
C GLY A 402 11.54 1.60 2.45
N PHE A 403 11.32 2.91 2.28
CA PHE A 403 12.39 3.87 2.02
C PHE A 403 13.31 4.05 3.23
N ARG A 404 12.74 4.13 4.45
CA ARG A 404 13.53 4.14 5.70
C ARG A 404 14.41 2.90 5.82
N TRP A 405 13.84 1.72 5.55
CA TRP A 405 14.57 0.46 5.56
C TRP A 405 15.67 0.45 4.50
N MET A 406 15.37 0.88 3.27
CA MET A 406 16.34 0.92 2.17
C MET A 406 17.55 1.81 2.51
N LEU A 407 17.33 3.00 3.07
CA LEU A 407 18.40 3.89 3.52
C LEU A 407 19.20 3.27 4.67
N ARG A 408 18.53 2.70 5.68
CA ARG A 408 19.20 2.06 6.82
C ARG A 408 20.03 0.85 6.41
N ASP A 409 19.52 0.01 5.52
CA ASP A 409 20.24 -1.15 4.99
C ASP A 409 21.50 -0.70 4.22
N GLN A 410 21.42 0.42 3.48
CA GLN A 410 22.58 0.98 2.77
C GLN A 410 23.64 1.59 3.67
N ARG A 411 23.23 2.13 4.81
CA ARG A 411 24.12 2.64 5.85
C ARG A 411 24.91 1.54 6.52
N CYS A 412 24.29 0.39 6.74
CA CYS A 412 24.89 -0.75 7.45
C CYS A 412 25.63 -1.73 6.53
N ARG A 413 25.87 -1.40 5.26
CA ARG A 413 26.61 -2.24 4.31
C ARG A 413 27.99 -1.68 4.01
N CYS A 414 28.95 -2.57 3.82
CA CYS A 414 30.29 -2.21 3.38
C CYS A 414 30.23 -1.52 2.00
N PRO A 415 30.89 -0.36 1.81
CA PRO A 415 30.88 0.36 0.53
C PRO A 415 31.61 -0.40 -0.60
N VAL A 416 32.42 -1.41 -0.27
CA VAL A 416 33.21 -2.20 -1.23
C VAL A 416 32.50 -3.50 -1.61
N CYS A 417 32.20 -4.37 -0.64
CA CYS A 417 31.61 -5.69 -0.92
C CYS A 417 30.08 -5.76 -0.76
N LEU A 418 29.43 -4.68 -0.28
CA LEU A 418 27.98 -4.59 -0.04
C LEU A 418 27.41 -5.61 0.96
N GLN A 419 28.27 -6.36 1.66
CA GLN A 419 27.86 -7.22 2.76
C GLN A 419 27.41 -6.37 3.94
N LEU A 420 26.39 -6.83 4.68
CA LEU A 420 26.04 -6.21 5.96
C LEU A 420 27.21 -6.30 6.93
N LEU A 421 27.50 -5.19 7.58
CA LEU A 421 28.52 -5.10 8.63
C LEU A 421 28.02 -5.83 9.87
N ARG A 422 28.94 -6.51 10.57
CA ARG A 422 28.65 -7.38 11.72
C ARG A 422 29.54 -7.00 12.90
N ASN A 423 29.29 -7.66 14.04
CA ASN A 423 30.07 -7.55 15.27
C ASN A 423 30.11 -6.11 15.80
N PRO A 424 28.99 -5.60 16.35
CA PRO A 424 28.99 -4.30 17.00
C PRO A 424 29.95 -4.34 18.20
N VAL A 425 30.95 -3.47 18.19
CA VAL A 425 31.87 -3.25 19.31
C VAL A 425 31.65 -1.83 19.80
N HIS A 426 31.41 -1.65 21.10
CA HIS A 426 31.35 -0.33 21.70
C HIS A 426 32.77 0.23 21.84
N VAL A 427 32.96 1.50 21.48
CA VAL A 427 34.27 2.16 21.49
C VAL A 427 34.26 3.32 22.48
N GLY A 428 35.36 3.43 23.24
CA GLY A 428 35.52 4.38 24.34
C GLY A 428 35.25 3.76 25.72
N GLN A 429 35.57 4.49 26.78
CA GLN A 429 35.05 4.21 28.11
C GLN A 429 33.69 4.88 28.25
N ALA A 430 32.75 4.28 29.00
CA ALA A 430 31.54 4.98 29.44
C ALA A 430 31.98 6.29 30.11
N SER A 431 31.66 7.43 29.49
CA SER A 431 32.22 8.70 29.94
C SER A 431 31.70 9.03 31.35
N GLN A 432 32.59 9.41 32.27
CA GLN A 432 32.24 9.75 33.65
C GLN A 432 31.26 10.94 33.78
N ASN A 433 31.04 11.69 32.68
CA ASN A 433 30.14 12.83 32.69
C ASN A 433 28.72 12.53 32.18
N PHE A 434 28.48 11.44 31.43
CA PHE A 434 27.17 11.19 30.81
C PHE A 434 26.78 9.71 30.57
N LEU A 435 27.46 8.74 31.18
CA LEU A 435 27.07 7.31 31.23
C LEU A 435 26.91 6.57 29.87
N GLY A 436 27.13 7.22 28.73
CA GLY A 436 27.08 6.60 27.38
C GLY A 436 28.46 6.25 26.80
N TRP A 437 28.48 5.32 25.84
CA TRP A 437 29.68 5.02 25.03
C TRP A 437 29.92 6.13 23.99
N ASN A 438 31.13 6.24 23.43
CA ASN A 438 31.39 7.24 22.39
C ASN A 438 30.73 6.85 21.06
N GLY A 439 30.63 5.55 20.77
CA GLY A 439 29.98 5.06 19.57
C GLY A 439 30.06 3.54 19.45
N THR A 440 29.36 3.02 18.45
CA THR A 440 29.44 1.61 18.05
C THR A 440 30.22 1.49 16.74
N GLU A 441 31.19 0.59 16.70
CA GLU A 441 31.90 0.20 15.49
C GLU A 441 31.39 -1.13 14.94
N LEU A 442 31.20 -1.18 13.62
CA LEU A 442 30.73 -2.35 12.89
C LEU A 442 31.76 -2.75 11.84
N ILE A 443 32.20 -4.01 11.86
CA ILE A 443 33.32 -4.48 11.04
C ILE A 443 32.81 -5.17 9.76
N CYS A 444 33.51 -4.97 8.66
CA CYS A 444 33.33 -5.78 7.46
C CYS A 444 34.03 -7.14 7.64
N VAL A 445 33.28 -8.23 7.52
CA VAL A 445 33.83 -9.60 7.64
C VAL A 445 34.91 -9.96 6.61
N VAL A 446 34.98 -9.23 5.49
CA VAL A 446 36.02 -9.40 4.46
C VAL A 446 37.27 -8.58 4.78
N GLY A 447 37.23 -7.68 5.76
CA GLY A 447 38.38 -6.85 6.13
C GLY A 447 38.56 -5.57 5.31
N HIS A 448 37.49 -5.00 4.72
CA HIS A 448 37.59 -3.73 3.97
C HIS A 448 37.66 -2.49 4.86
N GLY A 449 37.24 -2.57 6.13
CA GLY A 449 37.03 -1.40 6.97
C GLY A 449 36.01 -1.64 8.08
N PHE A 450 35.79 -0.60 8.86
CA PHE A 450 34.77 -0.53 9.89
C PHE A 450 33.94 0.75 9.75
N LEU A 451 32.68 0.66 10.14
CA LEU A 451 31.76 1.80 10.20
C LEU A 451 31.65 2.24 11.66
N HIS A 452 32.04 3.48 11.93
CA HIS A 452 31.86 4.11 13.23
C HIS A 452 30.50 4.84 13.24
N VAL A 453 29.65 4.50 14.21
CA VAL A 453 28.34 5.13 14.43
C VAL A 453 28.37 5.82 15.80
N PRO A 454 28.33 7.16 15.84
CA PRO A 454 28.34 7.88 17.13
C PRO A 454 27.05 7.61 17.91
N GLU A 455 27.16 7.36 19.21
CA GLU A 455 26.00 7.25 20.11
C GLU A 455 25.48 8.65 20.49
N LEU A 456 26.39 9.60 20.66
CA LEU A 456 26.10 11.01 20.92
C LEU A 456 26.67 11.87 19.77
N PRO A 457 25.81 12.58 19.00
CA PRO A 457 26.29 13.45 17.95
C PRO A 457 27.01 14.66 18.57
N THR A 458 28.33 14.72 18.43
CA THR A 458 29.13 15.88 18.83
C THR A 458 29.37 16.79 17.62
N SER A 459 29.82 18.03 17.86
CA SER A 459 30.19 18.95 16.77
C SER A 459 31.27 18.40 15.84
N TRP A 460 32.07 17.44 16.29
CA TRP A 460 33.15 16.80 15.53
C TRP A 460 32.77 15.42 14.98
N PHE A 461 31.73 14.77 15.53
CA PHE A 461 31.21 13.46 15.11
C PHE A 461 29.68 13.44 15.12
N SER A 462 29.06 14.09 14.13
CA SER A 462 27.60 14.20 14.03
C SER A 462 26.96 13.12 13.15
N THR A 463 27.75 12.46 12.28
CA THR A 463 27.26 11.44 11.34
C THR A 463 28.11 10.19 11.36
N GLN A 464 27.53 9.07 10.91
CA GLN A 464 28.28 7.81 10.77
C GLN A 464 29.38 7.95 9.72
N ARG A 465 30.55 7.35 9.98
CA ARG A 465 31.74 7.49 9.13
C ARG A 465 32.38 6.13 8.84
N TRP A 466 32.76 5.94 7.59
CA TRP A 466 33.52 4.76 7.16
C TRP A 466 35.02 4.98 7.34
N LEU A 467 35.68 4.01 7.97
CA LEU A 467 37.11 3.99 8.23
C LEU A 467 37.72 2.77 7.54
N TYR A 468 38.73 3.01 6.71
CA TYR A 468 39.43 1.94 6.01
C TYR A 468 40.46 1.30 6.94
N LEU A 469 40.57 -0.02 6.88
CA LEU A 469 41.65 -0.72 7.55
C LEU A 469 42.97 -0.39 6.83
N ASP A 470 43.97 -0.03 7.62
CA ASP A 470 45.33 0.15 7.14
C ASP A 470 46.03 -1.21 6.91
N ALA A 471 47.27 -1.18 6.41
CA ALA A 471 48.00 -2.39 6.05
C ALA A 471 48.32 -3.31 7.25
N SER A 472 48.34 -2.79 8.49
CA SER A 472 48.67 -3.56 9.70
C SER A 472 47.59 -4.57 10.07
N TRP A 473 46.35 -4.34 9.64
CA TRP A 473 45.20 -5.20 9.94
C TRP A 473 45.04 -6.40 8.98
N LYS A 474 45.81 -6.45 7.89
CA LYS A 474 45.68 -7.50 6.85
C LYS A 474 45.89 -8.91 7.41
N SER A 475 46.76 -9.08 8.40
CA SER A 475 47.08 -10.37 9.02
C SER A 475 45.90 -10.99 9.78
N ILE A 476 44.96 -10.17 10.26
CA ILE A 476 43.79 -10.64 11.04
C ILE A 476 42.68 -11.17 10.14
N PHE A 477 42.53 -10.62 8.93
CA PHE A 477 41.45 -10.97 8.00
C PHE A 477 41.87 -11.97 6.91
N HIS A 478 43.15 -12.31 6.79
CA HIS A 478 43.67 -13.41 5.96
C HIS A 478 44.31 -14.52 6.82
N PRO A 479 43.53 -15.51 7.32
CA PRO A 479 44.11 -16.66 8.01
C PRO A 479 44.66 -17.75 7.05
N GLN A 480 44.56 -17.59 5.73
CA GLN A 480 44.85 -18.66 4.77
C GLN A 480 45.82 -18.23 3.68
N GLU A 481 47.11 -18.29 4.01
CA GLU A 481 48.18 -18.52 3.02
C GLU A 481 49.42 -19.18 3.67
N MET A 482 49.56 -19.13 5.00
CA MET A 482 50.69 -19.75 5.73
C MET A 482 50.55 -21.26 6.00
N ALA A 483 49.45 -21.92 5.62
CA ALA A 483 49.22 -23.35 5.91
C ALA A 483 49.38 -24.28 4.68
N ARG A 484 49.97 -23.81 3.57
CA ARG A 484 50.24 -24.61 2.37
C ARG A 484 51.72 -24.76 2.01
N SER A 485 52.62 -24.42 2.94
CA SER A 485 54.07 -24.62 2.75
C SER A 485 54.73 -25.14 4.03
N THR A 486 54.41 -26.37 4.40
CA THR A 486 55.30 -27.30 5.11
C THR A 486 54.85 -28.71 4.80
#